data_AF-V9GA84-F1
#
_entry.id   AF-V9GA84-F1
#
_cell.length_a   1.000
_cell.length_b   1.000
_cell.length_c   1.000
_cell.angle_alpha   90.00
_cell.angle_beta   90.00
_cell.angle_gamma   90.00
#
_symmetry.space_group_name_H-M   'P 1'
#
loop_
_entity.id
_entity.type
_entity.pdbx_description
1 polymer ?
#
loop_
_entity_poly.entity_id
_entity_poly.type
_entity_poly.pdbx_seq_one_letter_code
_entity_poly.pdbx_strand_id
1 'polypeptide(L)'
;MRPGDAGWGEDPSDQYGELATELSGLAVQGEIETLPGRYQAFYQGLAEAILKGGTLPVQAEEARDVIRMIEYALQSHQEGRTVPILQK
;
A
#
# COMPACT_ATOMS: atom_id res chain seq x y z
N MET A 1 -5.99 12.74 18.24
CA MET A 1 -5.14 12.99 17.06
C MET A 1 -5.97 12.71 15.81
N ARG A 2 -5.97 13.61 14.83
CA ARG A 2 -6.74 13.58 13.58
C ARG A 2 -5.85 13.93 12.38
N PRO A 3 -6.20 13.53 11.14
CA PRO A 3 -5.34 13.81 9.98
C PRO A 3 -5.03 15.31 9.89
N GLY A 4 -3.75 15.66 9.89
CA GLY A 4 -3.25 17.04 9.91
C GLY A 4 -2.77 17.54 11.28
N ASP A 5 -3.04 16.82 12.37
CA ASP A 5 -2.41 17.08 13.67
C ASP A 5 -0.92 16.65 13.64
N ALA A 6 -0.07 17.32 14.42
CA ALA A 6 1.32 16.88 14.62
C ALA A 6 1.35 15.47 15.23
N GLY A 7 2.25 14.62 14.73
CA GLY A 7 2.37 13.22 15.15
C GLY A 7 1.30 12.28 14.57
N TRP A 8 0.37 12.77 13.74
CA TRP A 8 -0.62 11.88 13.12
C TRP A 8 0.06 10.81 12.28
N GLY A 9 -0.31 9.55 12.54
CA GLY A 9 0.08 8.40 11.72
C GLY A 9 1.45 7.85 12.03
N GLU A 10 2.20 8.50 12.92
CA GLU A 10 3.43 7.96 13.47
C GLU A 10 3.09 6.77 14.38
N ASP A 11 3.86 5.71 14.23
CA ASP A 11 3.82 4.59 15.16
C ASP A 11 4.69 4.91 16.39
N PRO A 12 4.38 4.36 17.57
CA PRO A 12 5.29 4.38 18.70
C PRO A 12 6.62 3.67 18.37
N SER A 13 7.74 4.13 18.96
CA SER A 13 9.07 3.62 18.63
C SER A 13 9.27 2.13 18.92
N ASP A 14 8.51 1.56 19.86
CA ASP A 14 8.52 0.13 20.17
C ASP A 14 7.86 -0.75 19.08
N GLN A 15 7.28 -0.14 18.05
CA GLN A 15 6.70 -0.80 16.88
C GLN A 15 7.51 -0.58 15.60
N TYR A 16 8.67 0.09 15.71
CA TYR A 16 9.57 0.27 14.58
C TYR A 16 10.17 -1.05 14.12
N GLY A 17 10.49 -1.11 12.82
CA GLY A 17 11.15 -2.27 12.24
C GLY A 17 12.63 -2.29 12.62
N GLU A 18 13.18 -3.46 12.93
CA GLU A 18 14.63 -3.64 13.00
C GLU A 18 15.20 -3.99 11.63
N LEU A 19 16.28 -3.29 11.22
CA LEU A 19 17.06 -3.65 10.05
C LEU A 19 18.48 -4.01 10.48
N ALA A 20 18.90 -5.23 10.13
CA ALA A 20 20.29 -5.64 10.14
C ALA A 20 20.78 -5.76 8.69
N THR A 21 21.81 -5.00 8.33
CA THR A 21 22.36 -4.96 6.97
C THR A 21 23.86 -4.71 6.99
N GLU A 22 24.51 -4.79 5.83
CA GLU A 22 25.89 -4.37 5.65
C GLU A 22 25.92 -3.05 4.87
N LEU A 23 26.64 -2.06 5.38
CA LEU A 23 26.89 -0.81 4.69
C LEU A 23 28.41 -0.63 4.50
N SER A 24 28.86 -0.73 3.25
CA SER A 24 30.28 -0.59 2.90
C SER A 24 31.23 -1.55 3.64
N GLY A 25 30.85 -2.84 3.76
CA GLY A 25 31.67 -3.83 4.47
C GLY A 25 31.48 -3.87 5.99
N LEU A 26 30.65 -2.98 6.56
CA LEU A 26 30.39 -2.93 7.99
C LEU A 26 28.97 -3.41 8.29
N ALA A 27 28.84 -4.36 9.21
CA ALA A 27 27.55 -4.76 9.75
C ALA A 27 26.93 -3.62 10.57
N VAL A 28 25.69 -3.26 10.25
CA VAL A 28 24.89 -2.22 10.92
C VAL A 28 23.57 -2.84 11.33
N GLN A 29 23.12 -2.55 12.55
CA GLN A 29 21.80 -2.92 13.07
C GLN A 29 21.16 -1.72 13.76
N GLY A 30 19.86 -1.50 13.54
CA GLY A 30 19.11 -0.46 14.23
C GLY A 30 17.61 -0.47 13.91
N GLU A 31 16.88 0.34 14.64
CA GLU A 31 15.47 0.61 14.41
C GLU A 31 15.30 1.57 13.22
N ILE A 32 14.25 1.34 12.43
CA ILE A 32 13.82 2.21 11.33
C ILE A 32 12.38 2.61 11.60
N GLU A 33 12.16 3.93 11.66
CA GLU A 33 10.84 4.52 11.83
C GLU A 33 9.86 4.03 10.75
N THR A 34 8.67 3.61 11.18
CA THR A 34 7.60 3.32 10.24
C THR A 34 7.15 4.60 9.56
N LEU A 35 7.01 4.56 8.23
CA LEU A 35 6.47 5.71 7.49
C LEU A 35 5.08 6.08 8.04
N PRO A 36 4.84 7.35 8.41
CA PRO A 36 3.55 7.73 8.94
C PRO A 36 2.44 7.43 7.96
N GLY A 37 1.33 6.88 8.45
CA GLY A 37 0.15 6.67 7.61
C GLY A 37 -0.30 7.98 6.94
N ARG A 38 -0.98 7.89 5.80
CA ARG A 38 -1.34 9.11 5.06
C ARG A 38 -2.61 8.96 4.22
N TYR A 39 -3.71 8.52 4.82
CA TYR A 39 -4.96 8.30 4.08
C TYR A 39 -5.56 9.58 3.48
N GLN A 40 -5.23 10.75 4.02
CA GLN A 40 -5.60 12.04 3.44
C GLN A 40 -5.03 12.25 2.02
N ALA A 41 -3.93 11.58 1.66
CA ALA A 41 -3.35 11.68 0.33
C ALA A 41 -4.32 11.18 -0.77
N PHE A 42 -5.15 10.18 -0.45
CA PHE A 42 -6.18 9.70 -1.38
C PHE A 42 -7.18 10.82 -1.72
N TYR A 43 -7.74 11.49 -0.71
CA TYR A 43 -8.72 12.55 -0.92
C TYR A 43 -8.10 13.80 -1.54
N GLN A 44 -6.83 14.10 -1.24
CA GLN A 44 -6.09 15.18 -1.91
C GLN A 44 -5.96 14.90 -3.40
N GLY A 45 -5.49 13.71 -3.79
CA GLY A 45 -5.38 13.31 -5.19
C GLY A 45 -6.73 13.26 -5.90
N LEU A 46 -7.79 12.80 -5.22
CA LEU A 46 -9.15 12.80 -5.76
C LEU A 46 -9.65 14.23 -6.01
N ALA A 47 -9.46 15.15 -5.05
CA ALA A 47 -9.85 16.54 -5.20
C ALA A 47 -9.07 17.23 -6.33
N GLU A 48 -7.78 16.94 -6.48
CA GLU A 48 -6.97 17.44 -7.59
C GLU A 48 -7.49 16.96 -8.94
N ALA A 49 -7.75 15.65 -9.08
CA ALA A 49 -8.30 15.08 -10.30
C ALA A 49 -9.67 15.69 -10.67
N ILE A 50 -10.54 15.94 -9.68
CA ILE A 50 -11.85 16.56 -9.90
C ILE A 50 -11.71 18.04 -10.32
N LEU A 51 -10.90 18.82 -9.60
CA LEU A 51 -10.86 20.27 -9.77
C LEU A 51 -9.97 20.73 -10.93
N LYS A 52 -8.88 20.00 -11.20
CA LYS A 52 -7.86 20.40 -12.18
C LYS A 52 -7.81 19.46 -13.38
N GLY A 53 -8.54 18.34 -13.34
CA GLY A 53 -8.31 17.23 -14.25
C GLY A 53 -7.03 16.48 -13.90
N GLY A 54 -6.90 15.23 -14.36
CA GLY A 54 -5.73 14.40 -14.12
C GLY A 54 -6.09 12.95 -13.83
N THR A 55 -5.11 12.18 -13.40
CA THR A 55 -5.28 10.77 -13.03
C THR A 55 -5.89 10.65 -11.63
N LEU A 56 -6.87 9.77 -11.48
CA LEU A 56 -7.37 9.38 -10.16
C LEU A 56 -6.26 8.72 -9.32
N PRO A 57 -6.31 8.88 -7.98
CA PRO A 57 -5.36 8.21 -7.06
C PRO A 57 -5.49 6.68 -7.10
N VAL A 58 -6.64 6.16 -7.54
CA VAL A 58 -6.88 4.75 -7.88
C VAL A 58 -7.80 4.72 -9.11
N GLN A 59 -7.40 4.03 -10.17
CA GLN A 59 -8.17 3.89 -11.39
C GLN A 59 -9.27 2.82 -11.24
N ALA A 60 -10.34 2.94 -12.01
CA ALA A 60 -11.43 1.96 -11.99
C ALA A 60 -10.96 0.56 -12.41
N GLU A 61 -10.01 0.50 -13.34
CA GLU A 61 -9.38 -0.71 -13.84
C GLU A 61 -8.60 -1.44 -12.74
N GLU A 62 -7.91 -0.70 -11.86
CA GLU A 62 -7.17 -1.29 -10.75
C GLU A 62 -8.12 -1.96 -9.75
N ALA A 63 -9.23 -1.30 -9.40
CA ALA A 63 -10.27 -1.88 -8.54
C ALA A 63 -10.91 -3.13 -9.17
N ARG A 64 -11.22 -3.07 -10.47
CA ARG A 64 -11.72 -4.23 -11.24
C ARG A 64 -10.73 -5.39 -11.20
N ASP A 65 -9.45 -5.14 -11.34
CA ASP A 65 -8.44 -6.19 -11.39
C ASP A 65 -8.22 -6.84 -10.02
N VAL A 66 -8.40 -6.10 -8.92
CA VAL A 66 -8.51 -6.68 -7.56
C VAL A 66 -9.71 -7.62 -7.46
N ILE A 67 -10.88 -7.22 -7.95
CA ILE A 67 -12.08 -8.08 -7.96
C ILE A 67 -11.81 -9.37 -8.76
N ARG A 68 -11.20 -9.25 -9.95
CA ARG A 68 -10.82 -10.42 -10.75
C ARG A 68 -9.87 -11.36 -10.03
N MET A 69 -8.93 -10.82 -9.25
CA MET A 69 -8.03 -11.65 -8.45
C MET A 69 -8.79 -12.44 -7.37
N ILE A 70 -9.80 -11.83 -6.74
CA ILE A 70 -10.69 -12.51 -5.81
C ILE A 70 -11.46 -13.63 -6.52
N GLU A 71 -11.98 -13.38 -7.72
CA GLU A 71 -12.67 -14.40 -8.53
C GLU A 71 -11.74 -15.57 -8.89
N TYR A 72 -10.49 -15.29 -9.28
CA TYR A 72 -9.49 -16.32 -9.52
C TYR A 72 -9.17 -17.15 -8.27
N ALA A 73 -9.07 -16.50 -7.10
CA ALA A 73 -8.84 -17.20 -5.83
C ALA A 73 -10.01 -18.13 -5.49
N LEU A 74 -11.25 -17.69 -5.70
CA LEU A 74 -12.45 -18.50 -5.51
C LEU A 74 -12.46 -19.69 -6.48
N GLN A 75 -12.16 -19.47 -7.75
CA GLN A 75 -12.08 -20.53 -8.75
C GLN A 75 -10.98 -21.55 -8.40
N SER A 76 -9.80 -21.08 -7.99
CA SER A 76 -8.70 -21.94 -7.59
C SER A 76 -9.06 -22.85 -6.42
N HIS A 77 -9.77 -22.31 -5.42
CA HIS A 77 -10.28 -23.09 -4.30
C HIS A 77 -11.29 -24.16 -4.75
N GLN A 78 -12.26 -23.78 -5.59
CA GLN A 78 -13.31 -24.70 -6.08
C GLN A 78 -12.74 -25.84 -6.91
N GLU A 79 -11.74 -25.56 -7.75
CA GLU A 79 -11.15 -26.54 -8.65
C GLU A 79 -9.99 -27.32 -8.02
N GLY A 80 -9.53 -26.92 -6.83
CA GLY A 80 -8.40 -27.55 -6.15
C GLY A 80 -7.09 -27.48 -6.93
N ARG A 81 -6.93 -26.48 -7.80
CA ARG A 81 -5.74 -26.31 -8.65
C ARG A 81 -5.38 -24.84 -8.85
N THR A 82 -4.15 -24.59 -9.27
CA THR A 82 -3.72 -23.27 -9.74
C THR A 82 -4.48 -22.89 -11.00
N VAL A 83 -5.05 -21.68 -11.01
CA VAL A 83 -5.73 -21.08 -12.16
C VAL A 83 -4.80 -20.05 -12.81
N PRO A 84 -4.48 -20.16 -14.11
CA PRO A 84 -3.66 -19.17 -14.78
C PRO A 84 -4.45 -17.86 -14.96
N ILE A 85 -3.78 -16.75 -14.68
CA ILE A 85 -4.32 -15.41 -14.96
C ILE A 85 -4.17 -15.16 -16.46
N LEU A 86 -5.27 -14.93 -17.15
CA LEU A 86 -5.26 -14.59 -18.58
C LEU A 86 -5.33 -13.07 -18.70
N GLN A 87 -4.22 -12.45 -19.07
CA GLN A 87 -4.21 -11.00 -19.36
C GLN A 87 -4.97 -10.72 -20.66
N LYS A 88 -5.83 -9.70 -20.63
CA LYS A 88 -6.40 -9.04 -21.82
C LYS A 88 -6.07 -7.56 -21.78
#